data_AF-A0A3M2BG32-F1
#
_entry.id   AF-A0A3M2BG32-F1
#
_cell.length_a   1.000
_cell.length_b   1.000
_cell.length_c   1.000
_cell.angle_alpha   90.00
_cell.angle_beta   90.00
_cell.angle_gamma   90.00
#
_symmetry.space_group_name_H-M   'P 1'
#
loop_
_entity.id
_entity.type
_entity.pdbx_description
1 polymer ?
#
loop_
_entity_poly.entity_id
_entity_poly.type
_entity_poly.pdbx_seq_one_letter_code
_entity_poly.pdbx_strand_id
1 'polypeptide(L)'
;RGPTNDGRRKPEIYSPGCSIRSASASSSCSSTSLTGTSMAAPSIAGSAALVRQYYTEGFYPSGAANPSDAFIPSGALMKATLLNSTVDMTGISGYPSNREGWGRVLLHNTLVFDDDTRNLIIRDVRNNSNEALNTGDSFEMTFDVNSLFEPLKITLVWHDPPGAVNANPAYVNDLNLTLIGPTGEFKGNVFSNGISATGGTYDFRNNVEMIYFPATAAGEYTLRVDAAAVNVGAQGYAIVISGDVSESNPCTADWNGDGVLDFFDVLAFLDDFSNANPAADLNSDGELNFFDVLSFLDQFSAGCP
;
A
#
# COMPACT_ATOMS: atom_id res chain seq x y z
N ARG A 1 2.53 -23.30 -13.51
CA ARG A 1 1.58 -22.30 -12.98
C ARG A 1 1.31 -22.65 -11.53
N GLY A 2 0.85 -21.70 -10.71
CA GLY A 2 0.49 -22.01 -9.33
C GLY A 2 -0.71 -22.97 -9.21
N PRO A 3 -1.16 -23.23 -7.98
CA PRO A 3 -0.62 -22.67 -6.73
C PRO A 3 0.73 -23.30 -6.35
N THR A 4 1.37 -22.79 -5.29
CA THR A 4 2.45 -23.51 -4.59
C THR A 4 1.92 -24.80 -3.95
N ASN A 5 2.82 -25.63 -3.41
CA ASN A 5 2.46 -26.90 -2.77
C ASN A 5 1.53 -26.75 -1.54
N ASP A 6 1.61 -25.60 -0.86
CA ASP A 6 0.75 -25.24 0.29
C ASP A 6 -0.50 -24.42 -0.13
N GLY A 7 -0.72 -24.23 -1.43
CA GLY A 7 -1.92 -23.60 -1.97
C GLY A 7 -1.86 -22.09 -2.15
N ARG A 8 -0.73 -21.43 -1.88
CA ARG A 8 -0.56 -19.98 -2.10
C ARG A 8 -0.54 -19.62 -3.58
N ARG A 9 -1.00 -18.41 -3.88
CA ARG A 9 -1.07 -17.88 -5.25
C ARG A 9 0.32 -17.49 -5.73
N LYS A 10 0.81 -18.19 -6.77
CA LYS A 10 2.04 -17.83 -7.50
C LYS A 10 1.92 -18.09 -9.01
N PRO A 11 2.64 -17.34 -9.86
CA PRO A 11 3.32 -16.09 -9.52
C PRO A 11 2.29 -15.00 -9.15
N GLU A 12 2.73 -14.00 -8.38
CA GLU A 12 1.85 -12.93 -7.91
C GLU A 12 1.59 -11.86 -8.97
N ILE A 13 2.59 -11.55 -9.81
CA ILE A 13 2.54 -10.45 -10.77
C ILE A 13 3.13 -10.86 -12.11
N TYR A 14 2.67 -10.21 -13.17
CA TYR A 14 3.09 -10.45 -14.54
C TYR A 14 3.62 -9.17 -15.20
N SER A 15 4.51 -9.37 -16.16
CA SER A 15 4.99 -8.37 -17.12
C SER A 15 5.20 -9.06 -18.48
N PRO A 16 5.16 -8.35 -19.63
CA PRO A 16 5.50 -8.92 -20.92
C PRO A 16 6.84 -9.66 -20.90
N GLY A 17 6.84 -10.91 -21.36
CA GLY A 17 8.02 -11.78 -21.41
C GLY A 17 8.21 -12.50 -22.74
N CYS A 18 7.40 -12.20 -23.76
CA CYS A 18 7.49 -12.82 -25.07
C CYS A 18 8.05 -11.84 -26.09
N SER A 19 9.02 -12.30 -26.90
CA SER A 19 9.67 -11.51 -27.94
C SER A 19 10.27 -10.19 -27.45
N ILE A 20 10.77 -10.17 -26.20
CA ILE A 20 11.36 -8.99 -25.60
C ILE A 20 12.70 -8.71 -26.24
N ARG A 21 12.82 -7.55 -26.87
CA ARG A 21 14.07 -7.07 -27.46
C ARG A 21 14.90 -6.38 -26.39
N SER A 22 16.09 -6.90 -26.12
CA SER A 22 17.03 -6.33 -25.15
C SER A 22 18.47 -6.43 -25.66
N ALA A 23 19.43 -5.89 -24.90
CA ALA A 23 20.84 -5.92 -25.25
C ALA A 23 21.35 -7.36 -25.45
N SER A 24 22.19 -7.57 -26.47
CA SER A 24 22.86 -8.85 -26.71
C SER A 24 24.31 -8.77 -26.27
N ALA A 25 24.79 -9.80 -25.56
CA ALA A 25 26.19 -9.88 -25.12
C ALA A 25 27.17 -10.18 -26.29
N SER A 26 26.68 -10.46 -27.49
CA SER A 26 27.49 -10.86 -28.65
C SER A 26 28.22 -9.70 -29.35
N SER A 27 27.81 -8.44 -29.12
CA SER A 27 28.55 -7.25 -29.59
C SER A 27 28.10 -5.99 -28.84
N SER A 28 28.92 -4.95 -28.85
CA SER A 28 28.74 -3.71 -28.07
C SER A 28 27.46 -2.91 -28.38
N CYS A 29 26.86 -3.07 -29.57
CA CYS A 29 25.68 -2.31 -29.99
C CYS A 29 24.56 -3.20 -30.56
N SER A 30 24.54 -4.49 -30.21
CA SER A 30 23.50 -5.41 -30.72
C SER A 30 22.35 -5.61 -29.72
N SER A 31 21.19 -5.92 -30.28
CA SER A 31 20.02 -6.37 -29.53
C SER A 31 19.56 -7.72 -30.05
N THR A 32 18.96 -8.52 -29.18
CA THR A 32 18.34 -9.80 -29.51
C THR A 32 16.94 -9.87 -28.93
N SER A 33 16.09 -10.72 -29.50
CA SER A 33 14.75 -10.97 -29.00
C SER A 33 14.70 -12.34 -28.33
N LEU A 34 14.28 -12.37 -27.07
CA LEU A 34 14.15 -13.60 -26.28
C LEU A 34 12.76 -13.68 -25.65
N THR A 35 12.37 -14.91 -25.28
CA THR A 35 11.09 -15.21 -24.65
C THR A 35 11.31 -16.05 -23.40
N GLY A 36 10.67 -15.66 -22.30
CA GLY A 36 10.65 -16.41 -21.05
C GLY A 36 10.29 -15.56 -19.85
N THR A 37 10.02 -16.21 -18.73
CA THR A 37 9.90 -15.51 -17.44
C THR A 37 11.20 -14.80 -17.05
N SER A 38 12.35 -15.28 -17.55
CA SER A 38 13.64 -14.60 -17.45
C SER A 38 13.69 -13.23 -18.14
N MET A 39 12.77 -12.97 -19.09
CA MET A 39 12.64 -11.66 -19.76
C MET A 39 11.58 -10.79 -19.09
N ALA A 40 10.56 -11.40 -18.47
CA ALA A 40 9.56 -10.67 -17.68
C ALA A 40 10.12 -10.16 -16.34
N ALA A 41 10.92 -10.99 -15.65
CA ALA A 41 11.49 -10.68 -14.34
C ALA A 41 12.31 -9.36 -14.30
N PRO A 42 13.24 -9.08 -15.23
CA PRO A 42 13.99 -7.82 -15.21
C PRO A 42 13.11 -6.60 -15.49
N SER A 43 12.00 -6.74 -16.22
CA SER A 43 11.04 -5.63 -16.39
C SER A 43 10.38 -5.27 -15.06
N ILE A 44 9.97 -6.27 -14.27
CA ILE A 44 9.45 -6.05 -12.91
C ILE A 44 10.54 -5.46 -12.00
N ALA A 45 11.79 -5.91 -12.11
CA ALA A 45 12.90 -5.35 -11.34
C ALA A 45 13.15 -3.86 -11.67
N GLY A 46 13.05 -3.48 -12.94
CA GLY A 46 13.10 -2.07 -13.36
C GLY A 46 11.92 -1.27 -12.80
N SER A 47 10.71 -1.81 -12.82
CA SER A 47 9.54 -1.20 -12.18
C SER A 47 9.74 -1.02 -10.67
N ALA A 48 10.31 -2.02 -9.98
CA ALA A 48 10.64 -1.91 -8.57
C ALA A 48 11.70 -0.83 -8.29
N ALA A 49 12.66 -0.64 -9.19
CA ALA A 49 13.64 0.45 -9.05
C ALA A 49 12.97 1.83 -9.14
N LEU A 50 12.01 2.01 -10.06
CA LEU A 50 11.23 3.25 -10.18
C LEU A 50 10.35 3.50 -8.94
N VAL A 51 9.66 2.48 -8.44
CA VAL A 51 8.87 2.60 -7.20
C VAL A 51 9.77 2.95 -6.02
N ARG A 52 10.99 2.38 -5.94
CA ARG A 52 11.93 2.72 -4.88
C ARG A 52 12.37 4.18 -5.01
N GLN A 53 12.68 4.63 -6.23
CA GLN A 53 13.05 6.01 -6.52
C GLN A 53 11.94 6.98 -6.11
N TYR A 54 10.68 6.67 -6.46
CA TYR A 54 9.50 7.45 -6.09
C TYR A 54 9.45 7.80 -4.59
N TYR A 55 9.60 6.80 -3.72
CA TYR A 55 9.61 7.04 -2.27
C TYR A 55 10.91 7.72 -1.79
N THR A 56 12.09 7.34 -2.32
CA THR A 56 13.35 7.92 -1.84
C THR A 56 13.66 9.32 -2.37
N GLU A 57 12.94 9.79 -3.38
CA GLU A 57 12.99 11.17 -3.88
C GLU A 57 11.79 11.99 -3.35
N GLY A 58 10.95 11.40 -2.50
CA GLY A 58 9.86 12.08 -1.80
C GLY A 58 8.75 12.55 -2.72
N PHE A 59 8.38 11.75 -3.72
CA PHE A 59 7.20 12.03 -4.55
C PHE A 59 5.89 11.74 -3.81
N TYR A 60 5.90 10.86 -2.81
CA TYR A 60 4.76 10.70 -1.91
C TYR A 60 4.87 11.71 -0.77
N PRO A 61 3.77 12.36 -0.33
CA PRO A 61 2.38 12.15 -0.75
C PRO A 61 1.92 13.05 -1.91
N SER A 62 2.63 14.13 -2.19
CA SER A 62 2.13 15.23 -3.03
C SER A 62 2.14 14.97 -4.56
N GLY A 63 2.82 13.93 -5.00
CA GLY A 63 3.10 13.66 -6.41
C GLY A 63 4.27 14.46 -6.99
N ALA A 64 4.87 15.37 -6.21
CA ALA A 64 6.06 16.14 -6.59
C ALA A 64 7.23 15.79 -5.66
N ALA A 65 8.44 15.71 -6.23
CA ALA A 65 9.63 15.39 -5.45
C ALA A 65 9.91 16.45 -4.38
N ASN A 66 9.84 16.04 -3.11
CA ASN A 66 10.14 16.86 -1.95
C ASN A 66 11.11 16.11 -1.02
N PRO A 67 12.34 16.60 -0.79
CA PRO A 67 13.30 15.92 0.08
C PRO A 67 12.85 15.70 1.53
N SER A 68 11.90 16.47 2.08
CA SER A 68 11.35 16.21 3.42
C SER A 68 10.50 14.95 3.47
N ASP A 69 9.86 14.61 2.36
CA ASP A 69 8.91 13.50 2.27
C ASP A 69 9.63 12.21 1.80
N ALA A 70 10.96 12.27 1.64
CA ALA A 70 11.78 11.16 1.20
C ALA A 70 12.04 10.18 2.35
N PHE A 71 11.71 8.91 2.13
CA PHE A 71 11.98 7.84 3.09
C PHE A 71 12.44 6.55 2.41
N ILE A 72 12.99 5.62 3.20
CA ILE A 72 13.41 4.30 2.71
C ILE A 72 12.23 3.33 2.82
N PRO A 73 11.60 2.90 1.71
CA PRO A 73 10.46 1.99 1.77
C PRO A 73 10.88 0.59 2.22
N SER A 74 10.01 -0.13 2.93
CA SER A 74 10.22 -1.55 3.24
C SER A 74 10.03 -2.41 2.00
N GLY A 75 10.55 -3.65 2.06
CA GLY A 75 10.27 -4.62 1.00
C GLY A 75 8.78 -4.97 0.89
N ALA A 76 8.02 -4.87 1.99
CA ALA A 76 6.58 -5.11 1.98
C ALA A 76 5.85 -3.98 1.25
N LEU A 77 6.19 -2.71 1.53
CA LEU A 77 5.64 -1.55 0.82
C LEU A 77 5.98 -1.61 -0.67
N MET A 78 7.25 -1.86 -1.00
CA MET A 78 7.68 -2.06 -2.40
C MET A 78 6.83 -3.10 -3.13
N LYS A 79 6.55 -4.23 -2.48
CA LYS A 79 5.73 -5.31 -3.05
C LYS A 79 4.25 -4.93 -3.12
N ALA A 80 3.71 -4.27 -2.10
CA ALA A 80 2.33 -3.78 -2.06
C ALA A 80 2.07 -2.78 -3.19
N THR A 81 2.96 -1.81 -3.42
CA THR A 81 2.82 -0.81 -4.49
C THR A 81 2.81 -1.46 -5.88
N LEU A 82 3.69 -2.43 -6.13
CA LEU A 82 3.71 -3.17 -7.40
C LEU A 82 2.43 -3.97 -7.62
N LEU A 83 1.94 -4.65 -6.59
CA LEU A 83 0.70 -5.42 -6.63
C LEU A 83 -0.52 -4.53 -6.80
N ASN A 84 -0.54 -3.39 -6.14
CA ASN A 84 -1.63 -2.44 -6.24
C ASN A 84 -1.71 -1.85 -7.67
N SER A 85 -0.58 -1.75 -8.37
CA SER A 85 -0.54 -1.26 -9.76
C SER A 85 -1.06 -2.24 -10.82
N THR A 86 -1.40 -3.48 -10.44
CA THR A 86 -1.72 -4.51 -11.42
C THR A 86 -3.07 -4.30 -12.12
N VAL A 87 -3.22 -4.89 -13.29
CA VAL A 87 -4.52 -4.99 -13.99
C VAL A 87 -4.83 -6.43 -14.36
N ASP A 88 -6.11 -6.77 -14.32
CA ASP A 88 -6.63 -8.03 -14.87
C ASP A 88 -6.19 -8.20 -16.34
N MET A 89 -5.74 -9.39 -16.70
CA MET A 89 -5.22 -9.65 -18.04
C MET A 89 -6.33 -10.09 -18.98
N THR A 90 -6.50 -9.35 -20.07
CA THR A 90 -7.47 -9.69 -21.12
C THR A 90 -7.28 -11.13 -21.63
N GLY A 91 -8.37 -11.88 -21.69
CA GLY A 91 -8.38 -13.25 -22.21
C GLY A 91 -8.01 -14.33 -21.19
N ILE A 92 -7.80 -13.97 -19.92
CA ILE A 92 -7.71 -14.92 -18.81
C ILE A 92 -8.99 -14.83 -17.99
N SER A 93 -9.60 -15.98 -17.72
CA SER A 93 -10.83 -16.07 -16.93
C SER A 93 -10.52 -16.34 -15.46
N GLY A 94 -11.28 -15.73 -14.55
CA GLY A 94 -11.27 -16.06 -13.13
C GLY A 94 -10.31 -15.22 -12.29
N TYR A 95 -10.06 -13.98 -12.69
CA TYR A 95 -9.29 -13.02 -11.91
C TYR A 95 -9.83 -12.88 -10.48
N PRO A 96 -8.96 -12.78 -9.45
CA PRO A 96 -7.53 -13.11 -9.48
C PRO A 96 -7.30 -14.63 -9.50
N SER A 97 -6.39 -15.12 -10.35
CA SER A 97 -6.23 -16.56 -10.62
C SER A 97 -4.79 -17.07 -10.46
N ASN A 98 -4.60 -18.38 -10.34
CA ASN A 98 -3.25 -19.00 -10.44
C ASN A 98 -2.65 -18.91 -11.87
N ARG A 99 -3.42 -18.39 -12.83
CA ARG A 99 -3.01 -18.23 -14.23
C ARG A 99 -2.43 -16.85 -14.53
N GLU A 100 -2.79 -15.84 -13.75
CA GLU A 100 -2.34 -14.45 -13.91
C GLU A 100 -1.94 -13.76 -12.59
N GLY A 101 -2.01 -14.48 -11.46
CA GLY A 101 -1.75 -13.90 -10.16
C GLY A 101 -2.75 -12.80 -9.84
N TRP A 102 -2.20 -11.64 -9.51
CA TRP A 102 -2.88 -10.35 -9.35
C TRP A 102 -2.86 -9.52 -10.63
N GLY A 103 -2.33 -10.05 -11.73
CA GLY A 103 -2.36 -9.41 -13.05
C GLY A 103 -1.04 -8.77 -13.46
N ARG A 104 -1.13 -7.89 -14.47
CA ARG A 104 0.03 -7.23 -15.10
C ARG A 104 0.32 -5.89 -14.46
N VAL A 105 1.57 -5.63 -14.07
CA VAL A 105 2.02 -4.35 -13.50
C VAL A 105 1.81 -3.19 -14.48
N LEU A 106 1.20 -2.10 -14.00
CA LEU A 106 1.09 -0.81 -14.68
C LEU A 106 1.26 0.32 -13.64
N LEU A 107 2.49 0.79 -13.43
CA LEU A 107 2.84 1.70 -12.32
C LEU A 107 1.97 2.96 -12.21
N HIS A 108 1.53 3.53 -13.33
CA HIS A 108 0.64 4.71 -13.35
C HIS A 108 -0.71 4.51 -12.64
N ASN A 109 -1.12 3.26 -12.38
CA ASN A 109 -2.35 2.98 -11.62
C ASN A 109 -2.16 3.12 -10.10
N THR A 110 -0.97 3.47 -9.63
CA THR A 110 -0.69 3.56 -8.19
C THR A 110 0.28 4.69 -7.85
N LEU A 111 1.31 4.94 -8.65
CA LEU A 111 2.18 6.09 -8.45
C LEU A 111 1.43 7.36 -8.89
N VAL A 112 1.26 8.28 -7.96
CA VAL A 112 0.54 9.55 -8.14
C VAL A 112 1.54 10.65 -8.44
N PHE A 113 1.22 11.49 -9.43
CA PHE A 113 1.94 12.71 -9.77
C PHE A 113 1.02 13.94 -9.66
N ASP A 114 1.57 15.14 -9.78
CA ASP A 114 0.92 16.43 -9.51
C ASP A 114 -0.33 16.74 -10.39
N ASP A 115 -0.55 16.01 -11.47
CA ASP A 115 -1.71 16.13 -12.36
C ASP A 115 -2.75 15.00 -12.22
N ASP A 116 -2.53 14.04 -11.31
CA ASP A 116 -3.46 12.94 -11.08
C ASP A 116 -4.67 13.38 -10.23
N THR A 117 -5.85 12.85 -10.58
CA THR A 117 -7.06 12.91 -9.74
C THR A 117 -7.13 11.76 -8.74
N ARG A 118 -6.19 10.81 -8.82
CA ARG A 118 -6.01 9.74 -7.85
C ARG A 118 -5.09 10.21 -6.75
N ASN A 119 -5.37 9.75 -5.55
CA ASN A 119 -4.48 9.84 -4.42
C ASN A 119 -3.97 8.45 -4.03
N LEU A 120 -2.90 8.47 -3.26
CA LEU A 120 -2.26 7.31 -2.69
C LEU A 120 -2.26 7.50 -1.18
N ILE A 121 -2.69 6.49 -0.43
CA ILE A 121 -2.48 6.42 1.01
C ILE A 121 -1.63 5.18 1.26
N ILE A 122 -0.55 5.34 2.03
CA ILE A 122 0.33 4.24 2.39
C ILE A 122 0.50 4.10 3.88
N ARG A 123 0.78 2.88 4.32
CA ARG A 123 1.30 2.61 5.66
C ARG A 123 2.41 1.58 5.56
N ASP A 124 3.53 1.81 6.26
CA ASP A 124 4.72 0.94 6.19
C ASP A 124 5.31 0.65 7.57
N VAL A 125 4.80 -0.41 8.21
CA VAL A 125 5.19 -0.79 9.57
C VAL A 125 6.32 -1.83 9.54
N ARG A 126 7.40 -1.56 10.26
CA ARG A 126 8.53 -2.49 10.45
C ARG A 126 8.26 -3.46 11.59
N ASN A 127 8.78 -4.70 11.52
CA ASN A 127 8.63 -5.70 12.57
C ASN A 127 9.18 -5.28 13.95
N ASN A 128 10.08 -4.30 14.01
CA ASN A 128 10.64 -3.75 15.24
C ASN A 128 10.01 -2.42 15.67
N SER A 129 8.96 -1.96 14.98
CA SER A 129 8.14 -0.82 15.41
C SER A 129 7.21 -1.25 16.54
N ASN A 130 6.81 -0.30 17.39
CA ASN A 130 5.76 -0.50 18.39
C ASN A 130 4.37 -0.70 17.77
N GLU A 131 4.21 -0.37 16.49
CA GLU A 131 2.99 -0.59 15.71
C GLU A 131 2.93 -1.97 15.04
N ALA A 132 3.98 -2.78 15.16
CA ALA A 132 3.97 -4.14 14.66
C ALA A 132 2.97 -4.99 15.45
N LEU A 133 2.18 -5.80 14.75
CA LEU A 133 1.07 -6.51 15.36
C LEU A 133 1.52 -7.82 16.02
N ASN A 134 0.96 -8.12 17.18
CA ASN A 134 0.98 -9.43 17.84
C ASN A 134 -0.40 -10.09 17.69
N THR A 135 -0.48 -11.38 18.04
CA THR A 135 -1.75 -12.12 17.96
C THR A 135 -2.85 -11.42 18.78
N GLY A 136 -3.96 -11.10 18.12
CA GLY A 136 -5.10 -10.42 18.72
C GLY A 136 -5.06 -8.89 18.63
N ASP A 137 -3.94 -8.31 18.18
CA ASP A 137 -3.86 -6.87 17.89
C ASP A 137 -4.63 -6.55 16.60
N SER A 138 -5.13 -5.32 16.52
CA SER A 138 -5.82 -4.80 15.35
C SER A 138 -5.31 -3.39 15.06
N PHE A 139 -5.20 -3.05 13.78
CA PHE A 139 -5.06 -1.69 13.31
C PHE A 139 -6.32 -1.29 12.56
N GLU A 140 -6.84 -0.11 12.84
CA GLU A 140 -7.95 0.49 12.10
C GLU A 140 -7.55 1.88 11.62
N MET A 141 -8.04 2.27 10.45
CA MET A 141 -8.01 3.65 9.98
C MET A 141 -9.28 3.96 9.19
N THR A 142 -9.68 5.22 9.16
CA THR A 142 -10.75 5.69 8.30
C THR A 142 -10.20 6.51 7.14
N PHE A 143 -10.83 6.38 5.98
CA PHE A 143 -10.55 7.21 4.82
C PHE A 143 -11.83 7.42 4.02
N ASP A 144 -11.91 8.55 3.33
CA ASP A 144 -12.98 8.86 2.41
C ASP A 144 -12.63 8.40 1.00
N VAL A 145 -13.64 7.88 0.30
CA VAL A 145 -13.65 7.77 -1.16
C VAL A 145 -14.42 8.98 -1.69
N ASN A 146 -13.73 9.87 -2.40
CA ASN A 146 -14.28 11.17 -2.83
C ASN A 146 -15.15 11.04 -4.09
N SER A 147 -14.81 10.13 -5.00
CA SER A 147 -15.57 9.91 -6.22
C SER A 147 -15.61 8.46 -6.69
N LEU A 148 -16.58 8.16 -7.57
CA LEU A 148 -16.79 6.82 -8.14
C LEU A 148 -15.93 6.56 -9.39
N PHE A 149 -15.18 7.56 -9.86
CA PHE A 149 -14.58 7.55 -11.21
C PHE A 149 -13.20 6.90 -11.25
N GLU A 150 -12.54 6.79 -10.09
CA GLU A 150 -11.27 6.08 -9.95
C GLU A 150 -11.49 4.73 -9.27
N PRO A 151 -10.88 3.64 -9.78
CA PRO A 151 -10.93 2.35 -9.12
C PRO A 151 -10.34 2.42 -7.72
N LEU A 152 -11.04 1.87 -6.73
CA LEU A 152 -10.48 1.66 -5.39
C LEU A 152 -9.73 0.34 -5.38
N LYS A 153 -8.45 0.38 -4.99
CA LYS A 153 -7.69 -0.83 -4.70
C LYS A 153 -6.91 -0.68 -3.41
N ILE A 154 -6.97 -1.71 -2.59
CA ILE A 154 -6.30 -1.80 -1.30
C ILE A 154 -5.50 -3.09 -1.31
N THR A 155 -4.20 -2.99 -1.05
CA THR A 155 -3.28 -4.12 -1.00
C THR A 155 -2.56 -4.15 0.33
N LEU A 156 -2.80 -5.21 1.11
CA LEU A 156 -2.05 -5.55 2.31
C LEU A 156 -0.94 -6.56 1.96
N VAL A 157 0.27 -6.31 2.41
CA VAL A 157 1.42 -7.23 2.26
C VAL A 157 2.20 -7.30 3.55
N TRP A 158 2.64 -8.50 3.93
CA TRP A 158 3.62 -8.67 4.99
C TRP A 158 4.73 -9.63 4.55
N HIS A 159 5.91 -9.45 5.13
CA HIS A 159 6.99 -10.42 5.02
C HIS A 159 6.85 -11.41 6.17
N ASP A 160 6.17 -12.51 5.87
CA ASP A 160 5.99 -13.66 6.76
C ASP A 160 7.36 -14.25 7.17
N PRO A 161 7.56 -14.61 8.45
CA PRO A 161 8.74 -15.35 8.88
C PRO A 161 8.99 -16.60 8.05
N PRO A 162 10.26 -17.04 7.92
CA PRO A 162 10.56 -18.24 7.15
C PRO A 162 9.88 -19.46 7.77
N GLY A 163 9.06 -20.14 6.98
CA GLY A 163 8.53 -21.46 7.35
C GLY A 163 9.64 -22.47 7.60
N ALA A 164 9.36 -23.46 8.45
CA ALA A 164 10.33 -24.51 8.75
C ALA A 164 10.73 -25.30 7.48
N VAL A 165 11.95 -25.83 7.47
CA VAL A 165 12.44 -26.64 6.34
C VAL A 165 11.50 -27.82 6.11
N ASN A 166 11.02 -27.98 4.88
CA ASN A 166 10.03 -28.99 4.46
C ASN A 166 8.62 -28.84 5.08
N ALA A 167 8.27 -27.69 5.66
CA ALA A 167 6.92 -27.46 6.18
C ALA A 167 5.86 -27.42 5.06
N ASN A 168 4.69 -27.99 5.33
CA ASN A 168 3.48 -27.84 4.52
C ASN A 168 2.25 -27.83 5.45
N PRO A 169 1.63 -26.67 5.71
CA PRO A 169 1.91 -25.36 5.09
C PRO A 169 3.23 -24.72 5.55
N ALA A 170 3.76 -23.79 4.74
CA ALA A 170 4.96 -23.02 5.06
C ALA A 170 4.68 -21.57 5.49
N TYR A 171 3.42 -21.13 5.47
CA TYR A 171 3.01 -19.84 6.03
C TYR A 171 2.97 -19.91 7.57
N VAL A 172 3.35 -18.82 8.24
CA VAL A 172 3.55 -18.78 9.70
C VAL A 172 2.60 -17.81 10.37
N ASN A 173 2.64 -16.54 9.97
CA ASN A 173 1.81 -15.47 10.51
C ASN A 173 0.63 -15.18 9.57
N ASP A 174 -0.51 -14.89 10.17
CA ASP A 174 -1.80 -14.66 9.51
C ASP A 174 -2.35 -13.28 9.91
N LEU A 175 -2.47 -12.41 8.91
CA LEU A 175 -3.09 -11.09 9.01
C LEU A 175 -4.29 -11.02 8.09
N ASN A 176 -5.40 -10.47 8.58
CA ASN A 176 -6.66 -10.37 7.85
C ASN A 176 -6.97 -8.91 7.50
N LEU A 177 -7.18 -8.65 6.22
CA LEU A 177 -7.66 -7.38 5.69
C LEU A 177 -9.19 -7.35 5.70
N THR A 178 -9.76 -6.32 6.31
CA THR A 178 -11.19 -6.04 6.27
C THR A 178 -11.41 -4.59 5.82
N LEU A 179 -12.33 -4.37 4.89
CA LEU A 179 -12.84 -3.05 4.53
C LEU A 179 -14.32 -2.99 4.86
N ILE A 180 -14.73 -2.00 5.65
CA ILE A 180 -16.12 -1.73 5.98
C ILE A 180 -16.49 -0.44 5.26
N GLY A 181 -17.50 -0.51 4.40
CA GLY A 181 -18.01 0.64 3.67
C GLY A 181 -19.54 0.72 3.71
N PRO A 182 -20.13 1.71 3.04
CA PRO A 182 -21.59 1.91 3.02
C PRO A 182 -22.37 0.73 2.41
N THR A 183 -21.69 -0.12 1.64
CA THR A 183 -22.29 -1.27 0.95
C THR A 183 -22.08 -2.60 1.68
N GLY A 184 -21.30 -2.62 2.77
CA GLY A 184 -21.07 -3.79 3.61
C GLY A 184 -19.59 -4.00 3.97
N GLU A 185 -19.32 -5.20 4.48
CA GLU A 185 -17.99 -5.67 4.88
C GLU A 185 -17.37 -6.56 3.79
N PHE A 186 -16.12 -6.27 3.44
CA PHE A 186 -15.32 -6.96 2.44
C PHE A 186 -14.04 -7.49 3.07
N LYS A 187 -13.69 -8.73 2.75
CA LYS A 187 -12.48 -9.37 3.27
C LYS A 187 -11.44 -9.48 2.15
N GLY A 188 -10.17 -9.42 2.53
CA GLY A 188 -9.06 -9.67 1.62
C GLY A 188 -9.25 -10.95 0.83
N ASN A 189 -8.97 -10.89 -0.47
CA ASN A 189 -8.99 -12.03 -1.39
C ASN A 189 -10.36 -12.70 -1.59
N VAL A 190 -11.46 -12.13 -1.09
CA VAL A 190 -12.83 -12.58 -1.39
C VAL A 190 -13.32 -11.87 -2.66
N PHE A 191 -13.26 -12.58 -3.78
CA PHE A 191 -13.62 -12.05 -5.10
C PHE A 191 -14.77 -12.83 -5.75
N SER A 192 -15.60 -12.12 -6.50
CA SER A 192 -16.59 -12.67 -7.43
C SER A 192 -16.51 -11.91 -8.74
N ASN A 193 -16.33 -12.63 -9.86
CA ASN A 193 -16.20 -12.03 -11.19
C ASN A 193 -15.14 -10.90 -11.27
N GLY A 194 -14.01 -11.08 -10.60
CA GLY A 194 -12.88 -10.13 -10.64
C GLY A 194 -13.02 -8.89 -9.77
N ILE A 195 -14.10 -8.76 -8.99
CA ILE A 195 -14.30 -7.66 -8.04
C ILE A 195 -14.48 -8.20 -6.62
N SER A 196 -14.18 -7.38 -5.60
CA SER A 196 -14.40 -7.75 -4.20
C SER A 196 -15.88 -7.97 -3.90
N ALA A 197 -16.16 -9.00 -3.11
CA ALA A 197 -17.53 -9.42 -2.76
C ALA A 197 -17.69 -9.56 -1.25
N THR A 198 -18.90 -9.35 -0.76
CA THR A 198 -19.25 -9.55 0.65
C THR A 198 -19.36 -11.03 1.01
N GLY A 199 -19.29 -11.34 2.31
CA GLY A 199 -19.34 -12.72 2.80
C GLY A 199 -17.99 -13.42 2.71
N GLY A 200 -17.99 -14.72 2.39
CA GLY A 200 -16.77 -15.52 2.30
C GLY A 200 -16.02 -15.72 3.63
N THR A 201 -14.80 -16.22 3.53
CA THR A 201 -13.88 -16.48 4.66
C THR A 201 -12.56 -15.77 4.41
N TYR A 202 -11.87 -15.39 5.48
CA TYR A 202 -10.52 -14.82 5.41
C TYR A 202 -9.50 -15.76 4.76
N ASP A 203 -8.46 -15.19 4.14
CA ASP A 203 -7.39 -15.92 3.46
C ASP A 203 -6.20 -16.15 4.38
N PHE A 204 -6.30 -17.20 5.19
CA PHE A 204 -5.27 -17.62 6.14
C PHE A 204 -3.96 -18.16 5.52
N ARG A 205 -3.78 -18.06 4.20
CA ARG A 205 -2.64 -18.70 3.49
C ARG A 205 -1.70 -17.70 2.86
N ASN A 206 -2.22 -16.64 2.26
CA ASN A 206 -1.43 -15.74 1.43
C ASN A 206 -0.97 -14.53 2.25
N ASN A 207 0.33 -14.22 2.18
CA ASN A 207 0.89 -12.99 2.76
C ASN A 207 0.66 -11.73 1.91
N VAL A 208 -0.41 -11.78 1.12
CA VAL A 208 -0.89 -10.73 0.24
C VAL A 208 -2.41 -10.84 0.26
N GLU A 209 -3.06 -9.80 0.76
CA GLU A 209 -4.50 -9.67 0.70
C GLU A 209 -4.88 -8.42 -0.09
N MET A 210 -5.87 -8.53 -0.98
CA MET A 210 -6.30 -7.44 -1.85
C MET A 210 -7.82 -7.27 -1.79
N ILE A 211 -8.24 -6.01 -1.81
CA ILE A 211 -9.62 -5.59 -2.07
C ILE A 211 -9.60 -4.68 -3.29
N TYR A 212 -10.53 -4.90 -4.23
CA TYR A 212 -10.56 -4.16 -5.49
C TYR A 212 -12.00 -3.94 -5.97
N PHE A 213 -12.24 -2.70 -6.38
CA PHE A 213 -13.47 -2.27 -7.01
C PHE A 213 -13.14 -1.40 -8.23
N PRO A 214 -13.70 -1.69 -9.42
CA PRO A 214 -13.54 -0.84 -10.59
C PRO A 214 -14.27 0.50 -10.48
N ALA A 215 -15.28 0.57 -9.59
CA ALA A 215 -16.00 1.77 -9.17
C ALA A 215 -16.58 1.51 -7.78
N THR A 216 -16.46 2.48 -6.88
CA THR A 216 -16.82 2.34 -5.45
C THR A 216 -17.66 3.50 -5.00
N ALA A 217 -18.72 3.27 -4.22
CA ALA A 217 -19.57 4.32 -3.65
C ALA A 217 -18.73 5.34 -2.86
N ALA A 218 -18.95 6.64 -3.10
CA ALA A 218 -18.33 7.69 -2.32
C ALA A 218 -18.84 7.66 -0.86
N GLY A 219 -17.99 8.10 0.06
CA GLY A 219 -18.27 8.11 1.49
C GLY A 219 -17.10 7.56 2.31
N GLU A 220 -17.31 7.50 3.63
CA GLU A 220 -16.32 7.03 4.59
C GLU A 220 -16.21 5.50 4.55
N TYR A 221 -14.97 5.02 4.61
CA TYR A 221 -14.61 3.62 4.73
C TYR A 221 -13.71 3.42 5.96
N THR A 222 -13.90 2.30 6.64
CA THR A 222 -13.00 1.84 7.70
C THR A 222 -12.18 0.67 7.17
N LEU A 223 -10.86 0.82 7.15
CA LEU A 223 -9.93 -0.25 6.89
C LEU A 223 -9.47 -0.85 8.22
N ARG A 224 -9.51 -2.18 8.34
CA ARG A 224 -8.97 -2.92 9.48
C ARG A 224 -7.97 -3.98 9.02
N VAL A 225 -6.87 -4.11 9.77
CA VAL A 225 -5.95 -5.24 9.71
C VAL A 225 -5.94 -5.94 11.06
N ASP A 226 -6.40 -7.19 11.08
CA ASP A 226 -6.44 -8.02 12.29
C ASP A 226 -5.31 -9.04 12.28
N ALA A 227 -4.53 -9.11 13.36
CA ALA A 227 -3.50 -10.12 13.55
C ALA A 227 -4.10 -11.42 14.11
N ALA A 228 -4.73 -12.18 13.22
CA ALA A 228 -5.43 -13.42 13.57
C ALA A 228 -4.53 -14.47 14.23
N ALA A 229 -3.31 -14.63 13.72
CA ALA A 229 -2.29 -15.48 14.34
C ALA A 229 -0.88 -15.01 13.97
N VAL A 230 -0.19 -14.32 14.88
CA VAL A 230 1.23 -13.98 14.77
C VAL A 230 2.02 -14.93 15.65
N ASN A 231 2.47 -16.02 15.05
CA ASN A 231 3.12 -17.15 15.73
C ASN A 231 4.62 -16.94 15.97
N VAL A 232 5.26 -16.03 15.23
CA VAL A 232 6.69 -15.72 15.36
C VAL A 232 6.93 -14.22 15.29
N GLY A 233 7.50 -13.67 16.38
CA GLY A 233 7.86 -12.26 16.50
C GLY A 233 6.64 -11.33 16.54
N ALA A 234 6.87 -10.03 16.37
CA ALA A 234 5.85 -9.08 15.97
C ALA A 234 5.86 -8.93 14.44
N GLN A 235 4.70 -8.73 13.83
CA GLN A 235 4.55 -8.67 12.38
C GLN A 235 4.31 -7.23 11.92
N GLY A 236 5.31 -6.67 11.25
CA GLY A 236 5.16 -5.47 10.42
C GLY A 236 4.51 -5.80 9.08
N TYR A 237 3.92 -4.80 8.45
CA TYR A 237 3.11 -4.95 7.25
C TYR A 237 3.08 -3.62 6.50
N ALA A 238 2.69 -3.68 5.23
CA ALA A 238 2.45 -2.51 4.42
C ALA A 238 1.06 -2.54 3.81
N ILE A 239 0.43 -1.37 3.76
CA ILE A 239 -0.84 -1.12 3.10
C ILE A 239 -0.59 -0.10 2.00
N VAL A 240 -1.20 -0.35 0.84
CA VAL A 240 -1.31 0.63 -0.24
C VAL A 240 -2.77 0.75 -0.62
N ILE A 241 -3.32 1.96 -0.54
CA ILE A 241 -4.67 2.33 -0.98
C ILE A 241 -4.50 3.29 -2.16
N SER A 242 -5.03 2.92 -3.33
CA SER A 242 -5.13 3.82 -4.47
C SER A 242 -6.58 4.02 -4.87
N GLY A 243 -6.92 5.26 -5.23
CA GLY A 243 -8.21 5.66 -5.73
C GLY A 243 -8.34 7.17 -5.61
N ASP A 244 -9.52 7.71 -5.82
CA ASP A 244 -9.80 9.09 -5.40
C ASP A 244 -10.15 9.07 -3.90
N VAL A 245 -9.12 9.06 -3.06
CA VAL A 245 -9.21 8.85 -1.61
C VAL A 245 -8.56 9.98 -0.83
N SER A 246 -9.01 10.19 0.40
CA SER A 246 -8.36 11.10 1.37
C SER A 246 -8.54 10.54 2.77
N GLU A 247 -7.56 10.73 3.65
CA GLU A 247 -7.75 10.35 5.06
C GLU A 247 -8.85 11.23 5.67
N SER A 248 -9.84 10.61 6.32
CA SER A 248 -11.01 11.30 6.88
C SER A 248 -10.70 12.04 8.18
N ASN A 249 -9.54 11.74 8.79
CA ASN A 249 -8.91 12.51 9.86
C ASN A 249 -7.39 12.33 9.69
N PRO A 250 -6.71 13.09 8.81
CA PRO A 250 -5.25 13.09 8.83
C PRO A 250 -4.85 13.45 10.26
N CYS A 251 -3.90 12.73 10.86
CA CYS A 251 -3.42 13.14 12.17
C CYS A 251 -2.74 14.48 12.02
N THR A 252 -3.48 15.56 12.20
CA THR A 252 -2.97 16.92 12.04
C THR A 252 -1.82 17.20 13.01
N ALA A 253 -1.69 16.41 14.08
CA ALA A 253 -0.57 16.49 15.00
C ALA A 253 0.69 15.74 14.55
N ASP A 254 0.61 14.81 13.59
CA ASP A 254 1.76 14.26 12.84
C ASP A 254 2.17 15.30 11.79
N TRP A 255 2.83 16.35 12.27
CA TRP A 255 3.10 17.56 11.50
C TRP A 255 4.15 17.32 10.42
N ASN A 256 5.06 16.37 10.65
CA ASN A 256 6.10 16.04 9.68
C ASN A 256 5.66 14.91 8.71
N GLY A 257 4.52 14.27 8.98
CA GLY A 257 3.91 13.23 8.14
C GLY A 257 4.68 11.91 8.15
N ASP A 258 5.49 11.64 9.19
CA ASP A 258 6.32 10.44 9.29
C ASP A 258 5.57 9.23 9.90
N GLY A 259 4.32 9.45 10.33
CA GLY A 259 3.45 8.46 10.94
C GLY A 259 3.72 8.23 12.43
N VAL A 260 4.65 8.97 13.04
CA VAL A 260 5.07 8.81 14.44
C VAL A 260 4.89 10.13 15.18
N LEU A 261 3.91 10.17 16.08
CA LEU A 261 3.67 11.32 16.93
C LEU A 261 4.77 11.49 18.00
N ASP A 262 5.74 12.37 17.75
CA ASP A 262 6.88 12.61 18.63
C ASP A 262 7.33 14.08 18.70
N PHE A 263 8.50 14.32 19.31
CA PHE A 263 9.01 15.68 19.49
C PHE A 263 9.31 16.40 18.16
N PHE A 264 9.59 15.68 17.08
CA PHE A 264 9.87 16.24 15.78
C PHE A 264 8.63 16.86 15.13
N ASP A 265 7.42 16.37 15.42
CA ASP A 265 6.19 17.03 15.00
C ASP A 265 6.00 18.39 15.67
N VAL A 266 6.23 18.42 16.99
CA VAL A 266 6.16 19.66 17.76
C VAL A 266 7.18 20.67 17.22
N LEU A 267 8.38 20.20 16.88
CA LEU A 267 9.42 21.05 16.30
C LEU A 267 9.02 21.57 14.91
N ALA A 268 8.50 20.70 14.04
CA ALA A 268 8.05 21.08 12.70
C ALA A 268 6.88 22.08 12.75
N PHE A 269 5.90 21.84 13.62
CA PHE A 269 4.79 22.76 13.86
C PHE A 269 5.30 24.13 14.34
N LEU A 270 6.21 24.17 15.32
CA LEU A 270 6.75 25.42 15.84
C LEU A 270 7.58 26.18 14.80
N ASP A 271 8.32 25.48 13.94
CA ASP A 271 9.03 26.08 12.82
C ASP A 271 8.05 26.74 11.85
N ASP A 272 6.98 26.04 11.44
CA ASP A 272 5.94 26.59 10.56
C ASP A 272 5.18 27.77 11.19
N PHE A 273 4.80 27.63 12.46
CA PHE A 273 4.14 28.68 13.24
C PHE A 273 5.04 29.93 13.32
N SER A 274 6.34 29.77 13.57
CA SER A 274 7.29 30.88 13.65
C SER A 274 7.55 31.56 12.29
N ASN A 275 7.45 30.82 11.20
CA ASN A 275 7.61 31.30 9.83
C ASN A 275 6.32 31.87 9.23
N ALA A 276 5.26 31.95 10.03
CA ALA A 276 3.94 32.39 9.61
C ALA A 276 3.36 31.58 8.43
N ASN A 277 3.62 30.27 8.41
CA ASN A 277 3.06 29.36 7.40
C ASN A 277 1.53 29.24 7.61
N PRO A 278 0.69 29.48 6.58
CA PRO A 278 -0.76 29.33 6.69
C PRO A 278 -1.22 27.93 7.13
N ALA A 279 -0.39 26.89 6.93
CA ALA A 279 -0.70 25.54 7.41
C ALA A 279 -0.79 25.45 8.95
N ALA A 280 -0.13 26.36 9.68
CA ALA A 280 -0.15 26.39 11.14
C ALA A 280 -1.41 27.06 11.74
N ASP A 281 -2.32 27.60 10.92
CA ASP A 281 -3.62 28.15 11.34
C ASP A 281 -4.65 27.02 11.46
N LEU A 282 -4.65 26.37 12.62
CA LEU A 282 -5.40 25.13 12.87
C LEU A 282 -6.86 25.37 13.21
N ASN A 283 -7.22 26.57 13.66
CA ASN A 283 -8.62 26.93 13.90
C ASN A 283 -9.25 27.66 12.70
N SER A 284 -8.46 27.95 11.65
CA SER A 284 -8.85 28.62 10.41
C SER A 284 -9.49 29.99 10.64
N ASP A 285 -9.04 30.71 11.68
CA ASP A 285 -9.51 32.06 12.00
C ASP A 285 -8.74 33.15 11.25
N GLY A 286 -7.66 32.78 10.55
CA GLY A 286 -6.81 33.69 9.77
C GLY A 286 -5.70 34.37 10.58
N GLU A 287 -5.54 34.04 11.86
CA GLU A 287 -4.54 34.61 12.76
C GLU A 287 -3.72 33.54 13.49
N LEU A 288 -2.44 33.39 13.14
CA LEU A 288 -1.51 32.53 13.88
C LEU A 288 -1.28 33.04 15.31
N ASN A 289 -1.88 32.36 16.29
CA ASN A 289 -1.87 32.78 17.68
C ASN A 289 -1.85 31.58 18.65
N PHE A 290 -2.02 31.87 19.95
CA PHE A 290 -1.97 30.84 20.99
C PHE A 290 -3.03 29.73 20.81
N PHE A 291 -4.17 30.02 20.19
CA PHE A 291 -5.23 29.05 19.96
C PHE A 291 -4.81 27.97 18.95
N ASP A 292 -3.95 28.27 17.98
CA ASP A 292 -3.40 27.24 17.07
C ASP A 292 -2.45 26.29 17.80
N VAL A 293 -1.57 26.85 18.63
CA VAL A 293 -0.66 26.07 19.47
C VAL A 293 -1.45 25.18 20.44
N LEU A 294 -2.53 25.71 21.01
CA LEU A 294 -3.42 24.92 21.87
C LEU A 294 -4.12 23.81 21.08
N SER A 295 -4.62 24.11 19.88
CA SER A 295 -5.25 23.13 19.00
C SER A 295 -4.29 22.00 18.63
N PHE A 296 -3.04 22.33 18.27
CA PHE A 296 -1.98 21.37 18.01
C PHE A 296 -1.69 20.49 19.24
N LEU A 297 -1.53 21.08 20.42
CA LEU A 297 -1.25 20.33 21.65
C LEU A 297 -2.42 19.44 22.08
N ASP A 298 -3.67 19.88 21.87
CA ASP A 298 -4.86 19.07 22.13
C ASP A 298 -4.89 17.86 21.19
N GLN A 299 -4.59 18.03 19.90
CA GLN A 299 -4.48 16.94 18.94
C GLN A 299 -3.29 16.00 19.25
N PHE A 300 -2.13 16.57 19.60
CA PHE A 300 -0.93 15.82 19.97
C PHE A 300 -1.13 14.99 21.25
N SER A 301 -1.86 15.54 22.23
CA SER A 301 -2.14 14.85 23.50
C SER A 301 -3.27 13.84 23.41
N ALA A 302 -4.23 14.03 22.50
CA ALA A 302 -5.28 13.06 22.19
C ALA A 302 -4.71 11.77 21.58
N GLY A 303 -3.54 11.87 20.93
CA GLY A 303 -2.98 10.82 20.09
C GLY A 303 -3.68 10.77 18.74
N CYS A 304 -2.94 10.38 17.70
CA CYS A 304 -3.53 10.09 16.40
C CYS A 304 -4.50 8.89 16.54
N PRO A 305 -5.69 8.91 15.93
CA PRO A 305 -6.49 7.70 15.75
C PRO A 305 -5.75 6.66 14.88
#